data_AF-T1GTG3-F1
#
_entry.id   AF-T1GTG3-F1
#
_cell.length_a   1.000
_cell.length_b   1.000
_cell.length_c   1.000
_cell.angle_alpha   90.00
_cell.angle_beta   90.00
_cell.angle_gamma   90.00
#
_symmetry.space_group_name_H-M   'P 1'
#
loop_
_entity.id
_entity.type
_entity.pdbx_description
1 polymer ?
#
loop_
_entity_poly.entity_id
_entity_poly.type
_entity_poly.pdbx_seq_one_letter_code
_entity_poly.pdbx_strand_id
1 'polypeptide(L)'
;MDISKSVHQLESHEVPDLDPINFFNFSYIHKPLCETTQKTLTLIVKSATMNFLHRQAIRQSWGNQDIKYRNQTSLRTVFMIGSSESSEINSKIASESNQYSDIFNRIS
;
A
#
# COMPACT_ATOMS: atom_id res chain seq x y z
N MET A 1 26.66 -13.09 9.89
CA MET A 1 26.21 -12.02 8.97
C MET A 1 26.28 -10.73 9.76
N ASP A 2 27.21 -9.84 9.42
CA ASP A 2 27.44 -8.60 10.17
C ASP A 2 26.74 -7.43 9.48
N ILE A 3 25.55 -7.12 9.97
CA ILE A 3 24.66 -6.07 9.45
C ILE A 3 25.36 -4.69 9.54
N SER A 4 26.25 -4.51 10.52
CA SER A 4 26.94 -3.24 10.80
C SER A 4 27.81 -2.79 9.63
N LYS A 5 28.45 -3.74 8.92
CA LYS A 5 29.27 -3.43 7.75
C LYS A 5 28.43 -2.87 6.61
N SER A 6 27.28 -3.49 6.34
CA SER A 6 26.35 -3.05 5.28
C SER A 6 25.72 -1.69 5.61
N VAL A 7 25.46 -1.41 6.89
CA VAL A 7 24.96 -0.08 7.32
C VAL A 7 26.00 1.01 7.05
N HIS A 8 27.27 0.79 7.42
CA HIS A 8 28.33 1.76 7.14
C HIS A 8 28.60 1.97 5.64
N GLN A 9 28.48 0.91 4.84
CA GLN A 9 28.55 1.01 3.37
C GLN A 9 27.43 1.91 2.82
N LEU A 10 26.20 1.75 3.30
CA LEU A 10 25.08 2.62 2.91
C LEU A 10 25.28 4.07 3.36
N GLU A 11 25.77 4.30 4.57
CA GLU A 11 26.07 5.65 5.08
C GLU A 11 27.16 6.35 4.25
N SER A 12 28.12 5.59 3.73
CA SER A 12 29.21 6.07 2.87
C SER A 12 28.85 6.11 1.37
N HIS A 13 27.59 5.84 1.01
CA HIS A 13 27.10 5.77 -0.38
C HIS A 13 27.78 4.67 -1.22
N GLU A 14 28.34 3.64 -0.58
CA GLU A 14 28.87 2.44 -1.23
C GLU A 14 27.77 1.38 -1.38
N VAL A 15 27.88 0.57 -2.44
CA VAL A 15 26.97 -0.58 -2.63
C VAL A 15 27.41 -1.70 -1.66
N PRO A 16 26.51 -2.23 -0.82
CA PRO A 16 26.85 -3.32 0.07
C PRO A 16 27.36 -4.55 -0.69
N ASP A 17 28.35 -5.25 -0.14
CA ASP A 17 28.91 -6.47 -0.75
C ASP A 17 27.89 -7.62 -0.85
N LEU A 18 26.80 -7.52 -0.07
CA LEU A 18 25.71 -8.48 -0.08
C LEU A 18 24.64 -8.00 -1.04
N ASP A 19 24.38 -8.82 -2.06
CA ASP A 19 23.20 -8.64 -2.90
C ASP A 19 21.93 -8.61 -2.01
N PRO A 20 20.95 -7.76 -2.33
CA PRO A 20 19.68 -7.76 -1.63
C PRO A 20 19.06 -9.15 -1.62
N ILE A 21 18.74 -9.67 -0.44
CA ILE A 21 18.04 -10.97 -0.29
C ILE A 21 16.70 -10.94 -1.06
N ASN A 22 16.08 -9.76 -1.15
CA ASN A 22 14.85 -9.55 -1.90
C ASN A 22 15.07 -8.55 -3.02
N PHE A 23 15.19 -9.03 -4.26
CA PHE A 23 15.07 -8.20 -5.44
C PHE A 23 13.59 -8.03 -5.76
N PHE A 24 13.01 -6.88 -5.40
CA PHE A 24 11.64 -6.59 -5.73
C PHE A 24 11.56 -5.88 -7.09
N ASN A 25 11.38 -6.66 -8.15
CA ASN A 25 11.10 -6.12 -9.48
C ASN A 25 9.62 -5.71 -9.54
N PHE A 26 9.29 -4.53 -9.01
CA PHE A 26 7.91 -4.04 -8.94
C PHE A 26 7.46 -3.51 -10.30
N SER A 27 6.52 -4.20 -10.96
CA SER A 27 5.65 -3.59 -11.97
C SER A 27 4.46 -2.95 -11.26
N TYR A 28 4.44 -1.64 -11.14
CA TYR A 28 3.30 -0.91 -10.61
C TYR A 28 2.15 -0.96 -11.61
N ILE A 29 1.19 -1.85 -11.41
CA ILE A 29 -0.08 -1.79 -12.12
C ILE A 29 -1.01 -0.95 -11.26
N HIS A 30 -0.94 0.37 -11.43
CA HIS A 30 -2.05 1.33 -11.40
C HIS A 30 -1.49 2.73 -11.66
N LYS A 31 -2.17 3.49 -12.52
CA LYS A 31 -1.88 4.90 -12.83
C LYS A 31 -1.62 5.72 -11.55
N PRO A 32 -0.78 6.77 -11.60
CA PRO A 32 -0.59 7.64 -10.45
C PRO A 32 -1.92 8.30 -10.14
N LEU A 33 -2.57 7.83 -9.07
CA LEU A 33 -3.79 8.45 -8.59
C LEU A 33 -3.50 9.81 -7.90
N CYS A 34 -2.26 10.29 -7.96
CA CYS A 34 -1.72 11.47 -7.28
C CYS A 34 -1.56 12.69 -8.21
N GLU A 35 -2.23 12.72 -9.36
CA GLU A 35 -2.31 13.92 -10.22
C GLU A 35 -3.29 14.95 -9.64
N THR A 36 -3.01 15.47 -8.44
CA THR A 36 -3.79 16.55 -7.86
C THR A 36 -2.89 17.68 -7.44
N THR A 37 -3.23 18.92 -7.85
CA THR A 37 -2.57 20.16 -7.41
C THR A 37 -2.85 20.50 -5.94
N GLN A 38 -3.68 19.70 -5.25
CA GLN A 38 -4.05 19.86 -3.84
C GLN A 38 -3.18 18.99 -2.94
N LYS A 39 -2.87 19.52 -1.75
CA LYS A 39 -2.20 18.77 -0.68
C LYS A 39 -3.05 17.55 -0.34
N THR A 40 -2.47 16.36 -0.40
CA THR A 40 -3.17 15.09 -0.12
C THR A 40 -2.44 14.36 1.01
N LEU A 41 -3.15 13.99 2.07
CA LEU A 41 -2.66 13.04 3.08
C LEU A 41 -3.02 11.62 2.61
N THR A 42 -2.02 10.79 2.35
CA THR A 42 -2.24 9.39 1.96
C THR A 42 -1.93 8.46 3.12
N LEU A 43 -2.94 7.71 3.57
CA LEU A 43 -2.84 6.65 4.56
C LEU A 43 -2.68 5.32 3.82
N ILE A 44 -1.55 4.64 4.01
CA ILE A 44 -1.32 3.31 3.47
C ILE A 44 -1.50 2.30 4.61
N VAL A 45 -2.51 1.45 4.49
CA VAL A 45 -2.92 0.53 5.55
C VAL A 45 -2.63 -0.89 5.11
N LYS A 46 -1.73 -1.58 5.82
CA LYS A 46 -1.53 -3.03 5.64
C LYS A 46 -2.76 -3.77 6.14
N SER A 47 -3.32 -4.65 5.32
CA SER A 47 -4.49 -5.44 5.69
C SER A 47 -4.38 -6.87 5.17
N ALA A 48 -4.87 -7.85 5.94
CA ALA A 48 -4.95 -9.23 5.49
C ALA A 48 -6.09 -9.39 4.47
N THR A 49 -5.97 -10.35 3.56
CA THR A 49 -6.96 -10.62 2.51
C THR A 49 -8.39 -10.79 3.07
N MET A 50 -8.52 -11.49 4.21
CA MET A 50 -9.79 -11.77 4.89
C MET A 50 -10.40 -10.61 5.67
N ASN A 51 -9.68 -9.49 5.85
CA ASN A 51 -10.10 -8.39 6.73
C ASN A 51 -11.10 -7.41 6.07
N PHE A 52 -12.11 -7.92 5.36
CA PHE A 52 -13.13 -7.11 4.68
C PHE A 52 -13.85 -6.16 5.64
N LEU A 53 -14.34 -6.68 6.78
CA LEU A 53 -15.07 -5.88 7.77
C LEU A 53 -14.17 -4.82 8.43
N HIS A 54 -12.89 -5.14 8.67
CA HIS A 54 -11.94 -4.17 9.21
C HIS A 54 -11.69 -3.04 8.22
N ARG A 55 -11.49 -3.35 6.93
CA ARG A 55 -11.35 -2.33 5.89
C ARG A 55 -12.61 -1.46 5.80
N GLN A 56 -13.79 -2.07 5.85
CA GLN A 56 -15.06 -1.34 5.88
C GLN A 56 -15.19 -0.41 7.10
N ALA A 57 -14.84 -0.89 8.30
CA ALA A 57 -14.86 -0.07 9.50
C ALA A 57 -13.90 1.13 9.40
N ILE A 58 -12.73 0.95 8.79
CA ILE A 58 -11.78 2.04 8.53
C ILE A 58 -12.37 3.06 7.55
N ARG A 59 -12.97 2.61 6.44
CA ARG A 59 -13.66 3.48 5.47
C ARG A 59 -14.78 4.30 6.12
N GLN A 60 -15.48 3.72 7.10
CA GLN A 60 -16.58 4.36 7.83
C GLN A 60 -16.13 5.20 9.03
N SER A 61 -14.83 5.23 9.34
CA SER A 61 -14.28 5.96 10.50
C SER A 61 -13.15 6.88 10.07
N TRP A 62 -11.95 6.71 10.64
CA TRP A 62 -10.81 7.61 10.45
C TRP A 62 -10.24 7.60 9.03
N GLY A 63 -10.52 6.57 8.24
CA GLY A 63 -10.08 6.44 6.85
C GLY A 63 -11.07 6.98 5.83
N ASN A 64 -12.14 7.66 6.27
CA ASN A 64 -13.18 8.20 5.41
C ASN A 64 -12.65 9.33 4.53
N GLN A 65 -12.66 9.11 3.21
CA GLN A 65 -12.15 10.04 2.20
C GLN A 65 -13.09 11.24 1.93
N ASP A 66 -14.35 11.16 2.36
CA ASP A 66 -15.33 12.25 2.22
C ASP A 66 -15.09 13.38 3.22
N ILE A 67 -14.26 13.13 4.26
CA ILE A 67 -13.92 14.13 5.27
C ILE A 67 -12.91 15.11 4.67
N LYS A 68 -13.37 16.33 4.42
CA LYS A 68 -12.47 17.45 4.06
C LYS A 68 -11.79 17.98 5.32
N TYR A 69 -10.47 17.86 5.38
CA TYR A 69 -9.68 18.44 6.47
C TYR A 69 -9.50 19.94 6.27
N ARG A 70 -9.29 20.66 7.39
CA ARG A 70 -9.01 22.10 7.37
C ARG A 70 -7.81 22.36 6.43
N ASN A 71 -7.95 23.35 5.54
CA ASN A 71 -6.99 23.73 4.49
C ASN A 71 -7.07 22.96 3.15
N GLN A 72 -8.26 22.49 2.75
CA GLN A 72 -8.48 21.85 1.43
C GLN A 72 -7.56 20.63 1.20
N THR A 73 -7.11 20.00 2.28
CA THR A 73 -6.28 18.80 2.17
C THR A 73 -7.21 17.61 2.05
N SER A 74 -7.09 16.88 0.94
CA SER A 74 -7.82 15.63 0.73
C SER A 74 -7.19 14.52 1.54
N LEU A 75 -8.01 13.63 2.11
CA LEU A 75 -7.56 12.39 2.71
C LEU A 75 -7.77 11.26 1.71
N ARG A 76 -6.73 10.45 1.57
CA ARG A 76 -6.80 9.22 0.81
C ARG A 76 -6.41 8.05 1.68
N THR A 77 -7.18 6.98 1.62
CA THR A 77 -6.86 5.72 2.30
C THR A 77 -6.66 4.65 1.24
N VAL A 78 -5.54 3.93 1.30
CA VAL A 78 -5.23 2.82 0.39
C VAL A 78 -4.89 1.59 1.22
N PHE A 79 -5.50 0.45 0.90
CA PHE A 79 -5.26 -0.83 1.56
C PHE A 79 -4.23 -1.64 0.77
N MET A 80 -3.08 -1.89 1.37
CA MET A 80 -2.08 -2.78 0.82
C MET A 80 -2.35 -4.21 1.32
N ILE A 81 -2.67 -5.09 0.38
CA ILE A 81 -2.99 -6.49 0.67
C ILE A 81 -2.13 -7.44 -0.15
N GLY A 82 -1.90 -8.63 0.39
CA GLY A 82 -1.27 -9.74 -0.33
C GLY A 82 -2.24 -10.51 -1.22
N SER A 83 -1.77 -11.61 -1.78
CA SER A 83 -2.59 -12.58 -2.51
C SER A 83 -3.09 -13.67 -1.55
N SER A 84 -4.27 -14.23 -1.82
CA SER A 84 -4.75 -15.42 -1.13
C SER A 84 -4.57 -16.66 -2.01
N GLU A 85 -4.38 -17.83 -1.41
CA GLU A 85 -4.41 -19.10 -2.15
C GLU A 85 -5.84 -19.50 -2.56
N SER A 86 -6.85 -18.96 -1.87
CA SER A 86 -8.26 -19.21 -2.20
C SER A 86 -8.74 -18.32 -3.34
N SER A 87 -9.22 -18.94 -4.42
CA SER A 87 -9.87 -18.27 -5.54
C SER A 87 -11.14 -17.52 -5.11
N GLU A 88 -11.86 -18.01 -4.09
CA GLU A 88 -13.05 -17.35 -3.55
C GLU A 88 -12.68 -16.02 -2.87
N ILE A 89 -11.62 -16.03 -2.06
CA ILE A 89 -11.13 -14.82 -1.38
C ILE A 89 -10.64 -13.81 -2.41
N ASN A 90 -9.90 -14.25 -3.42
CA ASN A 90 -9.41 -13.39 -4.49
C ASN A 90 -10.57 -12.78 -5.31
N SER A 91 -11.62 -13.56 -5.59
CA SER A 91 -12.83 -13.06 -6.26
C SER A 91 -13.54 -11.99 -5.43
N LYS A 92 -13.67 -12.20 -4.11
CA LYS A 92 -14.25 -11.20 -3.19
C LYS A 92 -13.42 -9.93 -3.12
N ILE A 93 -12.09 -10.06 -3.11
CA ILE A 93 -11.16 -8.92 -3.17
C ILE A 93 -11.31 -8.15 -4.48
N ALA A 94 -11.44 -8.84 -5.62
CA ALA A 94 -11.64 -8.19 -6.91
C ALA A 94 -12.94 -7.37 -6.93
N SER A 95 -14.03 -7.93 -6.41
CA SER A 95 -15.30 -7.21 -6.26
C SER A 95 -15.17 -5.98 -5.35
N GLU A 96 -14.50 -6.12 -4.20
CA GLU A 96 -14.23 -5.00 -3.30
C GLU A 96 -13.36 -3.92 -3.96
N SER A 97 -12.30 -4.32 -4.66
CA SER A 97 -11.39 -3.42 -5.37
C SER A 97 -12.11 -2.65 -6.47
N ASN A 98 -13.01 -3.31 -7.22
CA ASN A 98 -13.82 -2.66 -8.25
C ASN A 98 -14.82 -1.67 -7.63
N GLN A 99 -15.36 -1.98 -6.46
CA GLN A 99 -16.32 -1.12 -5.77
C GLN A 99 -15.68 0.15 -5.20
N TYR A 100 -14.50 0.04 -4.56
CA TYR A 100 -13.90 1.14 -3.79
C TYR A 100 -12.66 1.76 -4.43
N SER A 101 -12.01 1.07 -5.38
CA SER A 101 -10.79 1.54 -6.05
C SER A 101 -9.66 1.97 -5.10
N ASP A 102 -9.63 1.40 -3.89
CA ASP A 102 -8.73 1.77 -2.80
C ASP A 102 -7.82 0.61 -2.35
N ILE A 103 -7.78 -0.49 -3.12
CA ILE A 103 -6.98 -1.67 -2.82
C ILE A 103 -5.77 -1.74 -3.74
N PHE A 104 -4.60 -1.91 -3.13
CA PHE A 104 -3.35 -2.24 -3.79
C PHE A 104 -3.00 -3.70 -3.48
N ASN A 105 -3.16 -4.59 -4.47
CA ASN A 105 -2.75 -5.98 -4.36
C ASN A 105 -1.49 -6.26 -5.17
N ARG A 106 -0.61 -7.10 -4.63
CA ARG A 106 0.49 -7.66 -5.43
C ARG A 106 -0.08 -8.76 -6.31
N ILE A 107 0.06 -8.64 -7.63
CA ILE A 107 -0.10 -9.77 -8.55
C ILE A 107 1.28 -10.43 -8.61
N SER A 108 1.35 -11.69 -8.17
CA SER A 108 2.55 -12.54 -8.28
C SER A 108 2.64 -13.18 -9.66
#